data_AF-A0A925YTL6-F1
#
_entry.id   AF-A0A925YTL6-F1
#
_cell.length_a   1.000
_cell.length_b   1.000
_cell.length_c   1.000
_cell.angle_alpha   90.00
_cell.angle_beta   90.00
_cell.angle_gamma   90.00
#
_symmetry.space_group_name_H-M   'P 1'
#
loop_
_entity.id
_entity.type
_entity.pdbx_description
1 polymer ?
#
loop_
_entity_poly.entity_id
_entity_poly.type
_entity_poly.pdbx_seq_one_letter_code
_entity_poly.pdbx_strand_id
1 'polypeptide(L)'
;QDDPEVMSAHLELAMATNAWDRVIKIASKLTNETPAVERPWIAWAYALREKQAVGDALDILIIGEEVIENPSPLIDYNLACYHCLLDDLTEARRRLKRAIAREPQWKTEAAADPDLAALHPAKK
;
A
#
# COMPACT_ATOMS: atom_id res chain seq x y z
N GLN A 1 1.95 3.80 -27.66
CA GLN A 1 1.79 3.38 -26.27
C GLN A 1 3.18 3.17 -25.72
N ASP A 2 3.47 3.67 -24.52
CA ASP A 2 4.76 3.41 -23.87
C ASP A 2 4.76 1.95 -23.41
N ASP A 3 5.91 1.29 -23.49
CA ASP A 3 6.08 -0.09 -23.03
C ASP A 3 5.89 -0.17 -21.49
N PRO A 4 5.12 -1.16 -20.95
CA PRO A 4 4.93 -1.32 -19.51
C PRO A 4 6.23 -1.38 -18.70
N GLU A 5 7.31 -1.92 -19.27
CA GLU A 5 8.62 -1.98 -18.62
C GLU A 5 9.24 -0.58 -18.49
N VAL A 6 9.15 0.24 -19.54
CA VAL A 6 9.60 1.65 -19.53
C VAL A 6 8.77 2.48 -18.54
N MET A 7 7.46 2.25 -18.50
CA MET A 7 6.58 2.90 -17.53
C MET A 7 6.90 2.50 -16.10
N SER A 8 7.27 1.23 -15.86
CA SER A 8 7.70 0.76 -14.54
C SER A 8 8.99 1.45 -14.09
N ALA A 9 9.97 1.62 -14.98
CA ALA A 9 11.17 2.40 -14.67
C ALA A 9 10.85 3.87 -14.33
N HIS A 10 9.92 4.49 -15.06
CA HIS A 10 9.45 5.84 -14.74
C HIS A 10 8.67 5.92 -13.43
N LEU A 11 7.94 4.85 -13.07
CA LEU A 11 7.24 4.75 -11.79
C LEU A 11 8.24 4.76 -10.64
N GLU A 12 9.30 3.96 -10.72
CA GLU A 12 10.35 3.92 -9.69
C GLU A 12 11.07 5.26 -9.54
N LEU A 13 11.38 5.94 -10.65
CA LEU A 13 11.96 7.29 -10.60
C LEU A 13 11.01 8.30 -9.96
N ALA A 14 9.71 8.23 -10.27
CA ALA A 14 8.71 9.10 -9.67
C ALA A 14 8.55 8.84 -8.18
N MET A 15 8.57 7.57 -7.75
CA MET A 15 8.56 7.16 -6.34
C MET A 15 9.80 7.67 -5.61
N ALA A 16 10.99 7.48 -6.17
CA ALA A 16 12.25 7.92 -5.56
C ALA A 16 12.37 9.44 -5.43
N THR A 17 11.61 10.20 -6.23
CA THR A 17 11.58 11.67 -6.21
C THR A 17 10.33 12.23 -5.53
N ASN A 18 9.50 11.39 -4.91
CA ASN A 18 8.25 11.76 -4.26
C ASN A 18 7.29 12.56 -5.17
N ALA A 19 7.35 12.29 -6.48
CA ALA A 19 6.52 12.95 -7.47
C ALA A 19 5.12 12.33 -7.50
N TRP A 20 4.34 12.47 -6.43
CA TRP A 20 3.11 11.72 -6.17
C TRP A 20 2.06 11.80 -7.29
N ASP A 21 1.86 12.98 -7.88
CA ASP A 21 0.96 13.13 -9.02
C ASP A 21 1.42 12.32 -10.25
N ARG A 22 2.74 12.23 -10.45
CA ARG A 22 3.32 11.41 -11.51
C ARG A 22 3.21 9.92 -11.18
N VAL A 23 3.41 9.53 -9.92
CA VAL A 23 3.20 8.15 -9.45
C VAL A 23 1.76 7.72 -9.73
N ILE A 24 0.77 8.48 -9.29
CA ILE A 24 -0.66 8.17 -9.49
C ILE A 24 -0.98 8.04 -10.98
N LYS A 25 -0.50 8.95 -11.82
CA LYS A 25 -0.73 8.91 -13.27
C LYS A 25 -0.11 7.70 -13.96
N ILE A 26 1.08 7.27 -13.56
CA ILE A 26 1.76 6.12 -14.17
C ILE A 26 1.18 4.82 -13.62
N ALA A 27 1.04 4.72 -12.30
CA ALA A 27 0.52 3.54 -11.62
C ALA A 27 -0.91 3.20 -12.05
N SER A 28 -1.78 4.19 -12.20
CA SER A 28 -3.14 3.97 -12.71
C SER A 28 -3.20 3.37 -14.11
N LYS A 29 -2.22 3.68 -14.97
CA LYS A 29 -2.13 3.05 -16.29
C LYS A 29 -1.57 1.63 -16.20
N LEU A 30 -0.49 1.45 -15.44
CA LEU A 30 0.13 0.14 -15.25
C LEU A 30 -0.82 -0.87 -14.59
N THR A 31 -1.63 -0.45 -13.62
CA THR A 31 -2.64 -1.32 -12.99
C THR A 31 -3.74 -1.76 -13.95
N ASN A 32 -4.08 -0.92 -14.94
CA ASN A 32 -5.01 -1.30 -16.00
C ASN A 32 -4.38 -2.24 -17.05
N GLU A 33 -3.11 -2.03 -17.39
CA GLU A 33 -2.42 -2.81 -18.43
C GLU A 33 -1.86 -4.15 -17.88
N THR A 34 -1.42 -4.15 -16.63
CA THR A 34 -0.80 -5.29 -15.94
C THR A 34 -1.42 -5.50 -14.55
N PRO A 35 -2.72 -5.84 -14.45
CA PRO A 35 -3.43 -5.91 -13.16
C PRO A 35 -2.85 -6.95 -12.20
N ALA A 36 -2.26 -8.02 -12.72
CA ALA A 36 -1.62 -9.08 -11.93
C ALA A 36 -0.33 -8.63 -11.21
N VAL A 37 0.25 -7.48 -11.58
CA VAL A 37 1.53 -7.01 -11.03
C VAL A 37 1.29 -6.15 -9.80
N GLU A 38 1.85 -6.55 -8.66
CA GLU A 38 1.67 -5.89 -7.36
C GLU A 38 2.20 -4.45 -7.30
N ARG A 39 3.41 -4.22 -7.82
CA ARG A 39 4.19 -3.01 -7.57
C ARG A 39 3.45 -1.70 -7.92
N PRO A 40 2.74 -1.58 -9.06
CA PRO A 40 1.94 -0.41 -9.39
C PRO A 40 0.81 -0.12 -8.39
N TRP A 41 0.10 -1.15 -7.90
CA TRP A 41 -0.99 -0.96 -6.92
C TRP A 41 -0.47 -0.36 -5.62
N ILE A 42 0.64 -0.89 -5.10
CA ILE A 42 1.27 -0.38 -3.88
C ILE A 42 1.75 1.07 -4.08
N ALA A 43 2.40 1.37 -5.22
CA ALA A 43 2.85 2.73 -5.52
C ALA A 43 1.68 3.72 -5.56
N TRP A 44 0.56 3.32 -6.19
CA TRP A 44 -0.62 4.16 -6.28
C TRP A 44 -1.20 4.46 -4.90
N ALA A 45 -1.50 3.41 -4.13
CA ALA A 45 -2.07 3.56 -2.80
C ALA A 45 -1.15 4.36 -1.87
N TYR A 46 0.16 4.10 -1.91
CA TYR A 46 1.14 4.85 -1.13
C TYR A 46 1.15 6.34 -1.49
N ALA A 47 1.15 6.69 -2.78
CA ALA A 47 1.10 8.09 -3.21
C ALA A 47 -0.21 8.79 -2.80
N LEU A 48 -1.34 8.07 -2.79
CA LEU A 48 -2.61 8.61 -2.28
C LEU A 48 -2.55 8.87 -0.77
N ARG A 49 -1.96 7.96 0.01
CA ARG A 49 -1.71 8.15 1.44
C ARG A 49 -0.83 9.38 1.69
N GLU A 50 0.25 9.56 0.94
CA GLU A 50 1.12 10.74 1.04
C GLU A 50 0.38 12.05 0.73
N LYS A 51 -0.63 11.98 -0.14
CA LYS A 51 -1.54 13.10 -0.44
C LYS A 51 -2.71 13.23 0.55
N GLN A 52 -2.70 12.49 1.66
CA GLN A 52 -3.76 12.44 2.68
C GLN A 52 -5.12 11.95 2.16
N ALA A 53 -5.15 11.30 0.99
CA ALA A 53 -6.33 10.67 0.42
C ALA A 53 -6.41 9.20 0.85
N VAL A 54 -6.45 8.95 2.16
CA VAL A 54 -6.34 7.59 2.73
C VAL A 54 -7.52 6.69 2.35
N GLY A 55 -8.73 7.25 2.21
CA GLY A 55 -9.89 6.50 1.73
C GLY A 55 -9.67 5.96 0.31
N ASP A 56 -9.22 6.82 -0.60
CA ASP A 56 -8.90 6.41 -1.98
C ASP A 56 -7.74 5.39 -2.01
N ALA A 57 -6.73 5.55 -1.13
CA ALA A 57 -5.64 4.60 -1.00
C ALA A 57 -6.13 3.21 -0.60
N LEU A 58 -7.07 3.16 0.35
CA LEU A 58 -7.71 1.92 0.79
C LEU A 58 -8.50 1.27 -0.34
N ASP A 59 -9.37 2.02 -1.00
CA ASP A 59 -10.23 1.51 -2.08
C ASP A 59 -9.41 0.90 -3.22
N ILE A 60 -8.37 1.61 -3.68
CA ILE A 60 -7.48 1.14 -4.75
C ILE A 60 -6.72 -0.12 -4.34
N LEU A 61 -6.24 -0.20 -3.10
CA LEU A 61 -5.45 -1.36 -2.67
C LEU A 61 -6.32 -2.60 -2.41
N ILE A 62 -7.58 -2.42 -2.01
CA ILE A 62 -8.57 -3.52 -1.94
C ILE A 62 -8.82 -4.08 -3.34
N ILE A 63 -9.02 -3.22 -4.36
CA ILE A 63 -9.15 -3.67 -5.75
C ILE A 63 -7.90 -4.44 -6.19
N GLY A 64 -6.71 -3.91 -5.88
CA GLY A 64 -5.44 -4.56 -6.16
C GLY A 64 -5.34 -5.96 -5.54
N GLU A 65 -5.72 -6.12 -4.27
CA GLU A 65 -5.69 -7.42 -3.57
C GLU A 65 -6.44 -8.53 -4.33
N GLU A 66 -7.53 -8.18 -5.03
CA GLU A 66 -8.36 -9.14 -5.76
C GLU A 66 -7.75 -9.61 -7.09
N VAL A 67 -6.91 -8.78 -7.72
CA VAL A 67 -6.42 -9.01 -9.09
C VAL A 67 -4.92 -9.32 -9.18
N ILE A 68 -4.15 -8.99 -8.13
CA ILE A 68 -2.72 -9.28 -8.06
C ILE A 68 -2.50 -10.80 -8.00
N GLU A 69 -1.54 -11.27 -8.79
CA GLU A 69 -1.09 -12.65 -8.69
C GLU A 69 -0.14 -12.81 -7.50
N ASN A 70 -0.50 -13.70 -6.57
CA ASN A 70 0.30 -14.01 -5.37
C ASN A 70 0.70 -12.78 -4.54
N PRO A 71 -0.27 -11.98 -4.03
CA PRO A 71 0.03 -10.74 -3.31
C PRO A 71 0.90 -11.00 -2.09
N SER A 72 1.96 -10.22 -1.93
CA SER A 72 2.87 -10.29 -0.78
C SER A 72 2.18 -9.84 0.51
N PRO A 73 2.76 -10.14 1.69
CA PRO A 73 2.24 -9.65 2.97
C PRO A 73 2.20 -8.12 3.08
N LEU A 74 2.93 -7.40 2.22
CA LEU A 74 2.95 -5.94 2.17
C LEU A 74 1.58 -5.35 1.81
N ILE A 75 0.75 -6.06 1.03
CA ILE A 75 -0.63 -5.65 0.76
C ILE A 75 -1.44 -5.60 2.06
N ASP A 76 -1.42 -6.69 2.83
CA ASP A 76 -2.11 -6.74 4.13
C ASP A 76 -1.54 -5.71 5.12
N TYR A 77 -0.22 -5.46 5.07
CA TYR A 77 0.41 -4.45 5.92
C TYR A 77 -0.08 -3.03 5.60
N ASN A 78 -0.04 -2.61 4.33
CA ASN A 78 -0.52 -1.28 3.92
C ASN A 78 -2.03 -1.11 4.18
N LEU A 79 -2.84 -2.15 3.94
CA LEU A 79 -4.26 -2.13 4.29
C LEU A 79 -4.46 -1.95 5.80
N ALA A 80 -3.62 -2.58 6.63
CA ALA A 80 -3.67 -2.36 8.08
C ALA A 80 -3.40 -0.90 8.44
N CYS A 81 -2.39 -0.26 7.81
CA CYS A 81 -2.06 1.15 8.01
C CYS A 81 -3.24 2.04 7.64
N TYR A 82 -3.87 1.82 6.48
CA TYR A 82 -4.98 2.66 6.02
C TYR A 82 -6.23 2.50 6.88
N HIS A 83 -6.60 1.26 7.26
CA HIS A 83 -7.69 1.05 8.21
C HIS A 83 -7.39 1.72 9.57
N CYS A 84 -6.14 1.68 10.03
CA CYS A 84 -5.77 2.33 11.30
C CYS A 84 -5.88 3.86 11.23
N LEU A 85 -5.42 4.47 10.13
CA LEU A 85 -5.54 5.91 9.88
C LEU A 85 -7.00 6.37 9.76
N LEU A 86 -7.89 5.48 9.33
CA LEU A 86 -9.35 5.72 9.23
C LEU A 86 -10.11 5.31 10.51
N ASP A 87 -9.41 5.00 11.60
CA ASP A 87 -9.96 4.59 12.90
C ASP A 87 -10.75 3.25 12.88
N ASP A 88 -10.64 2.45 11.82
CA ASP A 88 -11.11 1.07 11.79
C ASP A 88 -10.08 0.13 12.41
N LEU A 89 -9.93 0.26 13.73
CA LEU A 89 -8.93 -0.50 14.49
C LEU A 89 -9.20 -2.01 14.50
N THR A 90 -10.44 -2.42 14.24
CA THR A 90 -10.81 -3.84 14.17
C THR A 90 -10.19 -4.48 12.94
N GLU A 91 -10.43 -3.87 11.78
CA GLU A 91 -9.92 -4.37 10.52
C GLU A 91 -8.40 -4.17 10.40
N ALA A 92 -7.88 -3.05 10.91
CA ALA A 92 -6.43 -2.81 11.00
C ALA A 92 -5.70 -3.95 11.74
N ARG A 93 -6.23 -4.39 12.90
CA ARG A 93 -5.66 -5.53 13.64
C ARG A 93 -5.76 -6.84 12.88
N ARG A 94 -6.87 -7.06 12.14
CA ARG A 94 -7.07 -8.29 11.35
C ARG A 94 -6.04 -8.38 10.22
N ARG A 95 -5.88 -7.29 9.46
CA ARG A 95 -4.91 -7.14 8.37
C ARG A 95 -3.48 -7.30 8.86
N LEU A 96 -3.10 -6.60 9.92
CA LEU A 96 -1.76 -6.70 10.49
C LEU A 96 -1.42 -8.13 10.97
N LYS A 97 -2.37 -8.83 11.58
CA LYS A 97 -2.19 -10.25 11.97
C LYS A 97 -1.93 -11.15 10.77
N ARG A 98 -2.61 -10.94 9.63
CA ARG A 98 -2.38 -11.68 8.39
C ARG A 98 -0.96 -11.45 7.86
N ALA A 99 -0.51 -10.19 7.83
CA ALA A 99 0.85 -9.85 7.41
C ALA A 99 1.90 -10.54 8.30
N ILE A 100 1.77 -10.43 9.63
CA ILE A 100 2.69 -11.04 10.61
C ILE A 100 2.68 -12.58 10.53
N ALA A 101 1.52 -13.19 10.29
CA ALA A 101 1.41 -14.65 10.19
C ALA A 101 2.18 -15.21 8.98
N ARG A 102 2.24 -14.44 7.88
CA ARG A 102 3.01 -14.79 6.68
C ARG A 102 4.49 -14.44 6.83
N GLU A 103 4.77 -13.28 7.42
CA GLU A 103 6.12 -12.74 7.59
C GLU A 103 6.26 -12.08 8.98
N PRO A 104 6.83 -12.78 9.98
CA PRO A 104 6.90 -12.28 11.36
C PRO A 104 7.66 -10.95 11.55
N GLN A 105 8.51 -10.57 10.59
CA GLN A 105 9.25 -9.31 10.61
C GLN A 105 8.34 -8.08 10.67
N TRP A 106 7.13 -8.16 10.10
CA TRP A 106 6.14 -7.07 10.14
C TRP A 106 5.73 -6.66 11.56
N LYS A 107 5.96 -7.51 12.56
CA LYS A 107 5.72 -7.15 13.97
C LYS A 107 6.66 -6.03 14.45
N THR A 108 7.91 -6.06 14.00
CA THR A 108 8.91 -5.05 14.36
C THR A 108 8.64 -3.75 13.63
N GLU A 109 8.36 -3.82 12.33
CA GLU A 109 8.00 -2.66 11.50
C GLU A 109 6.75 -1.95 12.05
N ALA A 110 5.69 -2.72 12.35
CA ALA A 110 4.45 -2.17 12.88
C ALA A 110 4.60 -1.44 14.22
N ALA A 111 5.61 -1.80 15.03
CA ALA A 111 5.85 -1.16 16.32
C ALA A 111 6.49 0.24 16.16
N ALA A 112 7.14 0.52 15.03
CA ALA A 112 7.76 1.80 14.71
C ALA A 112 6.89 2.65 13.76
N ASP A 113 5.92 2.05 13.10
CA ASP A 113 5.08 2.70 12.09
C ASP A 113 4.11 3.71 12.71
N PRO A 114 4.20 5.01 12.36
CA PRO A 114 3.29 6.03 12.86
C PRO A 114 1.84 5.84 12.36
N ASP A 115 1.62 5.18 11.22
CA ASP A 115 0.26 4.93 10.70
C ASP A 115 -0.48 3.89 11.55
N LEU A 116 0.26 3.06 12.28
CA LEU A 116 -0.27 2.05 13.18
C LEU A 116 -0.24 2.49 14.65
N ALA A 117 0.04 3.77 14.94
CA ALA A 117 0.20 4.27 16.31
C ALA A 117 -1.02 4.00 17.20
N ALA A 118 -2.24 4.02 16.66
CA ALA A 118 -3.46 3.72 17.42
C ALA A 118 -3.59 2.23 17.83
N LEU A 119 -2.80 1.34 17.21
CA LEU A 119 -2.70 -0.07 17.60
C LEU A 119 -1.63 -0.33 18.66
N HIS A 120 -0.70 0.61 18.85
CA HIS A 120 0.40 0.44 19.80
C HIS A 120 -0.13 0.33 21.23
N PRO A 121 0.51 -0.48 22.08
CA PRO A 121 0.14 -0.52 23.49
C PRO A 121 0.29 0.88 24.09
N ALA A 122 -0.70 1.28 24.90
CA ALA A 122 -0.63 2.54 25.63
C ALA A 122 0.69 2.60 26.42
N LYS A 123 1.48 3.66 26.21
CA LYS A 123 2.65 3.93 27.03
C LYS A 123 2.13 4.16 28.46
N LYS A 124 2.49 3.25 29.37
CA LYS A 124 2.25 3.41 30.81
C LYS A 124 3.08 4.55 31.37
#